data_AF-A0A4Y8IF75-F1
#
_entry.id   AF-A0A4Y8IF75-F1
#
_cell.length_a   1.000
_cell.length_b   1.000
_cell.length_c   1.000
_cell.angle_alpha   90.00
_cell.angle_beta   90.00
_cell.angle_gamma   90.00
#
_symmetry.space_group_name_H-M   'P 1'
#
loop_
_entity.id
_entity.type
_entity.pdbx_description
1 polymer ?
#
loop_
_entity_poly.entity_id
_entity_poly.type
_entity_poly.pdbx_seq_one_letter_code
_entity_poly.pdbx_strand_id
1 'polypeptide(L)'
;MVKVVLWFFFILPWISLFLLNNSVIRRYIPVALFATVVNTIMYQIAWAYDSWKYNETLFWWDNVAQIHAVNGVFGVGTIWIFYFTFRKFWIYLVVNLIVDCIYSFGFRALWKKLKITTGYGNLSPLEAILIMTIMAIIFYVYQMWQEGLIGRENENSVKRVT
;
A
#
# COMPACT_ATOMS: atom_id res chain seq x y z
N MET A 1 12.60 18.42 -13.29
CA MET A 1 11.25 17.90 -13.63
C MET A 1 10.88 16.66 -12.83
N VAL A 2 11.73 15.61 -12.77
CA VAL A 2 11.45 14.38 -12.00
C VAL A 2 11.12 14.65 -10.52
N LYS A 3 11.89 15.50 -9.83
CA LYS A 3 11.61 15.87 -8.43
C LYS A 3 10.21 16.46 -8.20
N VAL A 4 9.67 17.21 -9.16
CA VAL A 4 8.29 17.74 -9.07
C VAL A 4 7.28 16.59 -9.09
N VAL A 5 7.51 15.58 -9.94
CA VAL A 5 6.70 14.36 -9.96
C VAL A 5 6.80 13.62 -8.62
N LEU A 6 8.00 13.44 -8.08
CA LEU A 6 8.17 12.76 -6.79
C LEU A 6 7.46 13.51 -5.65
N TRP A 7 7.58 14.84 -5.60
CA TRP A 7 6.85 15.67 -4.64
C TRP A 7 5.34 15.57 -4.78
N PHE A 8 4.83 15.50 -6.02
CA PHE A 8 3.41 15.31 -6.27
C PHE A 8 2.92 13.97 -5.72
N PHE A 9 3.64 12.88 -6.00
CA PHE A 9 3.32 11.54 -5.48
C PHE A 9 3.47 11.45 -3.96
N PHE A 10 4.26 12.31 -3.32
CA PHE A 10 4.36 12.39 -1.87
C PHE A 10 3.25 13.24 -1.26
N ILE A 11 3.10 14.50 -1.68
CA ILE A 11 2.24 15.50 -1.02
C ILE A 11 0.76 15.27 -1.33
N LEU A 12 0.42 14.95 -2.57
CA LEU A 12 -0.99 14.85 -2.99
C LEU A 12 -1.78 13.83 -2.15
N PRO A 13 -1.27 12.62 -1.88
CA PRO A 13 -1.96 11.68 -1.00
C PRO A 13 -2.21 12.28 0.39
N TRP A 14 -1.22 12.90 1.04
CA TRP A 14 -1.42 13.52 2.36
C TRP A 14 -2.46 14.64 2.34
N ILE A 15 -2.45 15.51 1.32
CA ILE A 15 -3.47 16.56 1.18
C ILE A 15 -4.86 15.94 1.02
N SER A 16 -4.99 14.82 0.31
CA SER A 16 -6.29 14.17 0.14
C SER A 16 -6.93 13.71 1.46
N LEU A 17 -6.15 13.47 2.52
CA LEU A 17 -6.69 13.10 3.82
C LEU A 17 -7.54 14.20 4.47
N PHE A 18 -7.34 15.48 4.10
CA PHE A 18 -8.21 16.56 4.57
C PHE A 18 -9.66 16.43 4.08
N LEU A 19 -9.92 15.58 3.08
CA LEU A 19 -11.27 15.24 2.62
C LEU A 19 -11.97 14.20 3.52
N LEU A 20 -11.24 13.57 4.45
CA LEU A 20 -11.77 12.55 5.36
C LEU A 20 -11.97 13.11 6.77
N ASN A 21 -12.97 12.58 7.47
CA ASN A 21 -13.20 12.90 8.87
C ASN A 21 -12.12 12.27 9.76
N ASN A 22 -11.78 12.95 10.87
CA ASN A 22 -10.79 12.46 11.84
C ASN A 22 -11.09 11.05 12.39
N SER A 23 -12.36 10.68 12.52
CA SER A 23 -12.77 9.33 12.95
C SER A 23 -12.37 8.25 11.94
N VAL A 24 -12.49 8.54 10.65
CA VAL A 24 -12.09 7.63 9.56
C VAL A 24 -10.57 7.48 9.54
N ILE A 25 -9.85 8.60 9.63
CA ILE A 25 -8.38 8.58 9.63
C ILE A 25 -7.87 7.76 10.81
N ARG A 26 -8.37 8.01 12.03
CA ARG A 26 -7.99 7.24 13.24
C ARG A 26 -8.30 5.75 13.12
N ARG A 27 -9.38 5.39 12.43
CA ARG A 27 -9.79 3.99 12.24
C ARG A 27 -8.81 3.22 11.35
N TYR A 28 -8.28 3.84 10.30
CA TYR A 28 -7.46 3.17 9.28
C TYR A 28 -5.96 3.51 9.33
N ILE A 29 -5.55 4.48 10.15
CA ILE A 29 -4.13 4.77 10.38
C ILE A 29 -3.33 3.51 10.78
N PRO A 30 -3.81 2.62 11.67
CA PRO A 30 -2.97 1.50 12.11
C PRO A 30 -2.70 0.49 11.00
N VAL A 31 -3.71 0.12 10.19
CA VAL A 31 -3.48 -0.74 9.02
C VAL A 31 -2.61 -0.06 7.96
N ALA A 32 -2.75 1.26 7.78
CA ALA A 32 -1.90 2.01 6.88
C ALA A 32 -0.44 2.02 7.34
N LEU A 33 -0.17 2.24 8.62
CA LEU A 33 1.17 2.16 9.20
C LEU A 33 1.75 0.75 9.07
N PHE A 34 0.96 -0.27 9.37
CA PHE A 34 1.37 -1.66 9.16
C PHE A 34 1.74 -1.93 7.70
N ALA A 35 0.92 -1.45 6.75
CA ALA A 35 1.22 -1.54 5.33
C ALA A 35 2.49 -0.79 4.93
N THR A 36 2.77 0.38 5.50
CA THR A 36 4.04 1.10 5.24
C THR A 36 5.26 0.34 5.76
N VAL A 37 5.17 -0.30 6.94
CA VAL A 37 6.26 -1.10 7.50
C VAL A 37 6.53 -2.32 6.63
N VAL A 38 5.49 -3.07 6.28
CA VAL A 38 5.61 -4.25 5.40
C VAL A 38 6.19 -3.86 4.04
N ASN A 39 5.69 -2.78 3.42
CA ASN A 39 6.25 -2.29 2.16
C ASN A 39 7.72 -1.85 2.31
N THR A 40 8.09 -1.18 3.40
CA THR A 40 9.48 -0.78 3.64
C THR A 40 10.40 -2.01 3.66
N ILE A 41 10.01 -3.07 4.35
CA ILE A 41 10.77 -4.33 4.39
C ILE A 41 10.89 -4.93 2.99
N MET A 42 9.80 -4.94 2.21
CA MET A 42 9.84 -5.47 0.84
C MET A 42 10.78 -4.67 -0.08
N TYR A 43 10.80 -3.35 0.05
CA TYR A 43 11.73 -2.50 -0.69
C TYR A 43 13.19 -2.76 -0.28
N GLN A 44 13.45 -2.98 1.01
CA GLN A 44 14.78 -3.36 1.51
C GLN A 44 15.23 -4.72 0.98
N ILE A 45 14.34 -5.72 0.95
CA ILE A 45 14.60 -7.03 0.34
C ILE A 45 14.93 -6.86 -1.15
N ALA A 46 14.10 -6.12 -1.89
CA ALA A 46 14.32 -5.88 -3.31
C ALA A 46 15.63 -5.14 -3.59
N TRP A 47 16.01 -4.20 -2.73
CA TRP A 47 17.31 -3.52 -2.79
C TRP A 47 18.47 -4.49 -2.55
N ALA A 48 18.37 -5.35 -1.53
CA ALA A 48 19.40 -6.34 -1.20
C ALA A 48 19.63 -7.36 -2.32
N TYR A 49 18.59 -7.70 -3.09
CA TYR A 49 18.66 -8.58 -4.26
C TYR A 49 18.93 -7.84 -5.58
N ASP A 50 19.33 -6.56 -5.53
CA ASP A 50 19.58 -5.71 -6.71
C ASP A 50 18.39 -5.68 -7.72
N SER A 51 17.17 -5.92 -7.24
CA SER A 51 15.97 -6.00 -8.07
C SER A 51 15.54 -4.65 -8.61
N TRP A 52 15.93 -3.55 -7.97
CA TRP A 52 15.84 -2.22 -8.54
C TRP A 52 16.78 -1.28 -7.78
N LYS A 53 17.45 -0.37 -8.50
CA LYS A 53 18.08 0.79 -7.87
C LYS A 53 17.44 2.06 -8.39
N TYR A 54 17.45 3.09 -7.55
CA TYR A 54 16.86 4.37 -7.87
C TYR A 54 17.97 5.36 -8.22
N ASN A 55 17.82 6.03 -9.36
CA ASN A 55 18.71 7.11 -9.80
C ASN A 55 18.30 8.46 -9.22
N GLU A 56 17.00 8.61 -8.99
CA GLU A 56 16.39 9.86 -8.56
C GLU A 56 15.58 9.61 -7.30
N THR A 57 15.85 10.42 -6.28
CA THR A 57 15.23 10.33 -4.96
C THR A 57 14.81 11.70 -4.45
N LEU A 58 13.88 11.70 -3.50
CA LEU A 58 13.36 12.95 -2.94
C LEU A 58 14.37 13.53 -1.95
N PHE A 59 15.00 12.65 -1.16
CA PHE A 59 16.00 12.94 -0.16
C PHE A 59 17.24 12.07 -0.39
N TRP A 60 18.38 12.48 0.17
CA TRP A 60 19.62 11.72 -0.02
C TRP A 60 19.59 10.33 0.65
N TRP A 61 18.67 10.11 1.61
CA TRP A 61 18.55 8.88 2.39
C TRP A 61 17.44 7.92 1.93
N ASP A 62 16.54 8.30 1.01
CA ASP A 62 15.40 7.45 0.60
C ASP A 62 15.68 6.58 -0.64
N ASN A 63 16.96 6.21 -0.84
CA ASN A 63 17.42 5.39 -1.98
C ASN A 63 17.03 3.90 -1.89
N VAL A 64 16.54 3.45 -0.73
CA VAL A 64 16.15 2.04 -0.51
C VAL A 64 14.63 1.90 -0.54
N ALA A 65 13.93 2.63 0.34
CA ALA A 65 12.49 2.69 0.41
C ALA A 65 12.05 4.14 0.14
N GLN A 66 11.62 4.40 -1.08
CA GLN A 66 11.28 5.75 -1.53
C GLN A 66 10.10 6.31 -0.75
N ILE A 67 10.30 7.47 -0.11
CA ILE A 67 9.31 8.02 0.82
C ILE A 67 8.02 8.43 0.11
N HIS A 68 8.13 8.92 -1.13
CA HIS A 68 7.00 9.33 -1.95
C HIS A 68 6.10 8.14 -2.32
N ALA A 69 6.70 6.97 -2.57
CA ALA A 69 5.97 5.75 -2.87
C ALA A 69 5.41 5.10 -1.60
N VAL A 70 6.28 4.75 -0.64
CA VAL A 70 5.90 3.94 0.53
C VAL A 70 5.03 4.74 1.49
N ASN A 71 5.48 5.92 1.91
CA ASN A 71 4.77 6.71 2.93
C ASN A 71 3.68 7.60 2.33
N GLY A 72 3.88 8.05 1.09
CA GLY A 72 2.87 8.81 0.35
C GLY A 72 1.79 7.90 -0.21
N VAL A 73 2.02 7.38 -1.41
CA VAL A 73 1.00 6.65 -2.18
C VAL A 73 0.50 5.39 -1.48
N PHE A 74 1.39 4.50 -1.03
CA PHE A 74 0.97 3.23 -0.43
C PHE A 74 0.34 3.42 0.94
N GLY A 75 0.96 4.21 1.82
CA GLY A 75 0.42 4.49 3.15
C GLY A 75 -0.96 5.15 3.09
N VAL A 76 -1.06 6.30 2.43
CA VAL A 76 -2.33 7.03 2.34
C VAL A 76 -3.34 6.34 1.42
N GLY A 77 -2.88 5.72 0.34
CA GLY A 77 -3.73 4.92 -0.56
C GLY A 77 -4.40 3.77 0.17
N THR A 78 -3.70 3.13 1.11
CA THR A 78 -4.29 2.10 1.99
C THR A 78 -5.50 2.65 2.75
N ILE A 79 -5.39 3.84 3.35
CA ILE A 79 -6.52 4.48 4.07
C ILE A 79 -7.73 4.63 3.15
N TRP A 80 -7.53 5.10 1.92
CA TRP A 80 -8.61 5.29 0.94
C TRP A 80 -9.23 3.97 0.49
N ILE A 81 -8.43 2.96 0.18
CA ILE A 81 -8.93 1.64 -0.21
C ILE A 81 -9.81 1.08 0.90
N PHE A 82 -9.34 1.12 2.15
CA PHE A 82 -10.11 0.65 3.29
C PHE A 82 -11.36 1.50 3.55
N TYR A 83 -11.28 2.82 3.44
CA TYR A 83 -12.43 3.70 3.59
C TYR A 83 -13.58 3.32 2.63
N PHE A 84 -13.28 3.03 1.36
CA PHE A 84 -14.31 2.70 0.38
C PHE A 84 -14.80 1.25 0.42
N THR A 85 -13.98 0.31 0.90
CA THR A 85 -14.21 -1.13 0.65
C THR A 85 -14.23 -2.00 1.89
N PHE A 86 -13.81 -1.49 3.05
CA PHE A 86 -13.75 -2.29 4.26
C PHE A 86 -15.13 -2.83 4.67
N ARG A 87 -15.16 -4.05 5.22
CA ARG A 87 -16.35 -4.91 5.45
C ARG A 87 -16.95 -5.57 4.21
N LYS A 88 -16.46 -5.25 3.01
CA LYS A 88 -16.88 -5.90 1.76
C LYS A 88 -15.69 -6.60 1.12
N PHE A 89 -15.28 -7.75 1.67
CA PHE A 89 -14.03 -8.43 1.32
C PHE A 89 -13.79 -8.58 -0.19
N TRP A 90 -14.80 -9.05 -0.95
CA TRP A 90 -14.66 -9.21 -2.40
C TRP A 90 -14.47 -7.89 -3.15
N ILE A 91 -15.15 -6.82 -2.71
CA ILE A 91 -14.98 -5.47 -3.30
C ILE A 91 -13.60 -4.94 -2.94
N TYR A 92 -13.15 -5.11 -1.70
CA TYR A 92 -11.80 -4.77 -1.26
C TYR A 92 -10.76 -5.45 -2.14
N LEU A 93 -10.89 -6.77 -2.34
CA LEU A 93 -9.93 -7.57 -3.09
C LEU A 93 -9.84 -7.12 -4.56
N VAL A 94 -10.99 -6.89 -5.21
CA VAL A 94 -11.04 -6.42 -6.61
C VAL A 94 -10.45 -5.01 -6.73
N VAL A 95 -10.81 -4.09 -5.84
CA VAL A 95 -10.28 -2.72 -5.87
C VAL A 95 -8.77 -2.73 -5.64
N ASN A 96 -8.28 -3.51 -4.68
CA ASN A 96 -6.85 -3.63 -4.42
C ASN A 96 -6.11 -4.23 -5.62
N LEU A 97 -6.66 -5.29 -6.23
CA LEU A 97 -6.07 -5.91 -7.42
C LEU A 97 -5.99 -4.93 -8.60
N ILE A 98 -7.01 -4.08 -8.79
CA ILE A 98 -6.97 -3.02 -9.83
C ILE A 98 -5.84 -2.03 -9.54
N VAL A 99 -5.68 -1.60 -8.29
CA VAL A 99 -4.59 -0.70 -7.88
C VAL A 99 -3.23 -1.36 -8.11
N ASP A 100 -3.08 -2.63 -7.77
CA ASP A 100 -1.86 -3.41 -7.96
C ASP A 100 -1.52 -3.56 -9.44
N CYS A 101 -2.51 -3.78 -10.31
CA CYS A 101 -2.34 -3.77 -11.76
C CYS A 101 -1.88 -2.40 -12.29
N ILE A 102 -2.50 -1.31 -11.82
CA ILE A 102 -2.08 0.06 -12.19
C ILE A 102 -0.63 0.31 -11.77
N TYR A 103 -0.23 -0.12 -10.58
CA TYR A 103 1.15 0.00 -10.12
C TYR A 103 2.11 -0.85 -10.98
N SER A 104 1.81 -2.14 -11.13
CA SER A 104 2.69 -3.12 -11.76
C SER A 104 2.90 -2.86 -13.26
N PHE A 105 1.84 -2.45 -13.98
CA PHE A 105 1.93 -2.17 -15.42
C PHE A 105 2.09 -0.69 -15.75
N GLY A 106 1.44 0.20 -14.99
CA GLY A 106 1.44 1.65 -15.25
C GLY A 106 2.61 2.38 -14.58
N PHE A 107 2.63 2.41 -13.25
CA PHE A 107 3.65 3.19 -12.51
C PHE A 107 5.07 2.67 -12.73
N ARG A 108 5.29 1.34 -12.78
CA ARG A 108 6.61 0.79 -13.12
C ARG A 108 7.08 1.23 -14.51
N ALA A 109 6.19 1.25 -15.50
CA ALA A 109 6.52 1.73 -16.84
C ALA A 109 6.83 3.24 -16.87
N LEU A 110 6.09 4.05 -16.09
CA LEU A 110 6.33 5.48 -15.94
C LEU A 110 7.70 5.76 -15.27
N TRP A 111 8.02 5.08 -14.17
CA TRP A 111 9.31 5.19 -13.47
C TRP A 111 10.49 4.88 -14.37
N LYS A 112 10.36 3.86 -15.21
CA LYS A 112 11.36 3.54 -16.21
C LYS A 112 11.48 4.63 -17.29
N LYS A 113 10.36 5.12 -17.82
CA LYS A 113 10.35 6.20 -18.84
C LYS A 113 11.00 7.48 -18.31
N LEU A 114 10.80 7.80 -17.04
CA LEU A 114 11.40 8.94 -16.36
C LEU A 114 12.82 8.69 -15.84
N LYS A 115 13.39 7.50 -16.10
CA LYS A 115 14.73 7.05 -15.65
C LYS A 115 14.93 7.10 -14.12
N ILE A 116 13.84 7.00 -13.36
CA ILE A 116 13.87 6.97 -11.90
C ILE A 116 14.48 5.66 -11.40
N THR A 117 14.23 4.54 -12.10
CA THR A 117 14.81 3.22 -11.80
C THR A 117 15.90 2.84 -12.82
N THR A 118 16.97 2.19 -12.35
CA THR A 118 18.15 1.82 -13.15
C THR A 118 17.98 0.59 -14.04
N GLY A 119 17.04 -0.31 -13.74
CA GLY A 119 16.97 -1.61 -14.41
C GLY A 119 15.59 -2.24 -14.49
N TYR A 120 15.50 -3.29 -15.30
CA TYR A 120 14.39 -4.24 -15.28
C TYR A 120 14.61 -5.12 -14.05
N GLY A 121 13.83 -4.89 -12.99
CA GLY A 121 13.86 -5.83 -11.88
C GLY A 121 13.48 -7.23 -12.35
N ASN A 122 14.12 -8.23 -11.75
CA ASN A 122 13.89 -9.63 -12.09
C ASN A 122 12.46 -10.10 -11.75
N LEU A 123 11.72 -9.31 -10.96
CA LEU A 123 10.35 -9.60 -10.58
C LEU A 123 9.36 -9.28 -11.71
N SER A 124 8.73 -10.32 -12.25
CA SER A 124 7.68 -10.22 -13.25
C SER A 124 6.51 -9.38 -12.73
N PRO A 125 5.79 -8.63 -13.59
CA PRO A 125 4.60 -7.90 -13.19
C PRO A 125 3.53 -8.77 -12.50
N LEU A 126 3.40 -10.03 -12.91
CA LEU A 126 2.44 -10.97 -12.33
C LEU A 126 2.88 -11.47 -10.95
N GLU A 127 4.19 -11.71 -10.77
CA GLU A 127 4.74 -12.08 -9.45
C GLU A 127 4.55 -10.94 -8.44
N ALA A 128 4.78 -9.70 -8.88
CA ALA A 128 4.53 -8.52 -8.05
C ALA A 128 3.06 -8.44 -7.62
N ILE A 129 2.11 -8.64 -8.56
CA ILE A 129 0.68 -8.62 -8.25
C ILE A 129 0.31 -9.73 -7.26
N LEU A 130 0.87 -10.93 -7.40
CA LEU A 130 0.61 -12.04 -6.48
C LEU A 130 1.07 -11.70 -5.05
N ILE A 131 2.28 -11.17 -4.89
CA ILE A 131 2.82 -10.74 -3.60
C ILE A 131 1.94 -9.64 -2.99
N MET A 132 1.58 -8.63 -3.77
CA MET A 132 0.73 -7.52 -3.30
C MET A 132 -0.67 -8.00 -2.92
N THR A 133 -1.23 -8.96 -3.64
CA THR A 133 -2.53 -9.58 -3.32
C THR A 133 -2.47 -10.32 -1.98
N ILE A 134 -1.41 -11.08 -1.73
CA ILE A 134 -1.20 -11.76 -0.43
C ILE A 134 -1.12 -10.71 0.70
N MET A 135 -0.38 -9.62 0.49
CA MET A 135 -0.30 -8.53 1.46
C MET A 135 -1.65 -7.86 1.71
N ALA A 136 -2.44 -7.64 0.66
CA ALA A 136 -3.79 -7.08 0.78
C ALA A 136 -4.66 -7.95 1.69
N ILE A 137 -4.63 -9.26 1.51
CA ILE A 137 -5.35 -10.20 2.38
C ILE A 137 -4.88 -10.07 3.83
N ILE A 138 -3.55 -10.03 4.06
CA ILE A 138 -2.97 -9.86 5.39
C ILE A 138 -3.43 -8.53 6.03
N PHE A 139 -3.42 -7.43 5.28
CA PHE A 139 -3.88 -6.12 5.77
C PHE A 139 -5.37 -6.13 6.11
N TYR A 140 -6.20 -6.80 5.29
CA TYR A 140 -7.63 -6.92 5.55
C TYR A 140 -7.89 -7.69 6.84
N VAL A 141 -7.20 -8.83 7.03
CA VAL A 141 -7.28 -9.63 8.26
C VAL A 141 -6.80 -8.81 9.47
N TYR A 142 -5.71 -8.07 9.33
CA TYR A 142 -5.22 -7.17 10.38
C TYR A 142 -6.27 -6.13 10.78
N GLN A 143 -6.92 -5.47 9.81
CA GLN A 143 -7.97 -4.48 10.10
C GLN A 143 -9.19 -5.14 10.76
N MET A 144 -9.56 -6.36 10.37
CA MET A 144 -10.63 -7.11 11.04
C MET A 144 -10.28 -7.43 12.49
N TRP A 145 -9.04 -7.85 12.75
CA TRP A 145 -8.53 -8.06 14.09
C TRP A 145 -8.56 -6.78 14.92
N GLN A 146 -8.10 -5.66 14.35
CA GLN A 146 -8.10 -4.35 14.99
C GLN A 146 -9.51 -3.88 15.38
N GLU A 147 -10.54 -4.23 14.60
CA GLU A 147 -11.95 -3.94 14.93
C GLU A 147 -12.60 -4.95 15.87
N GLY A 148 -11.87 -5.97 16.33
CA GLY A 148 -12.39 -7.03 17.19
C GLY A 148 -13.46 -7.88 16.50
N LEU A 149 -13.43 -7.97 15.17
CA LEU A 149 -14.36 -8.81 14.40
C LEU A 149 -13.95 -10.29 14.47
N ILE A 150 -12.65 -10.55 14.59
CA ILE A 150 -12.08 -11.89 14.79
C ILE A 150 -12.26 -12.28 16.27
N GLY A 151 -13.45 -12.74 16.63
CA GLY A 151 -13.79 -13.18 18.00
C GLY A 151 -15.23 -12.89 18.42
N ARG A 152 -15.82 -11.79 17.93
CA ARG A 152 -17.23 -11.42 18.21
C ARG A 152 -18.26 -12.34 17.56
N GLU A 153 -17.94 -12.97 16.42
CA GLU A 153 -18.83 -13.94 15.79
C GLU A 153 -19.04 -15.18 16.66
N ASN A 154 -18.05 -15.57 17.48
CA ASN A 154 -18.13 -16.73 18.37
C ASN A 154 -18.99 -16.46 19.62
N GLU A 155 -19.04 -15.23 20.15
CA GLU A 155 -19.95 -14.90 21.26
C GLU A 155 -21.40 -14.77 20.81
N ASN A 156 -21.63 -14.21 19.62
CA ASN A 156 -22.99 -14.02 19.09
C ASN A 156 -23.62 -15.33 18.60
N SER A 157 -22.83 -16.32 18.18
CA SER A 157 -23.32 -17.66 17.87
C SER A 157 -23.72 -18.43 19.13
N VAL A 158 -22.93 -18.34 20.21
CA VAL A 158 -23.27 -18.94 21.51
C VAL A 158 -24.55 -18.34 22.09
N LYS A 159 -24.72 -17.01 22.06
CA LYS A 159 -25.93 -16.33 22.55
C LYS A 159 -27.21 -16.58 21.75
N ARG A 160 -27.12 -17.10 20.51
CA ARG A 160 -28.31 -17.48 19.72
C ARG A 160 -28.78 -18.91 19.99
N VAL A 161 -27.95 -19.73 20.63
CA VAL A 161 -28.24 -21.15 20.90
C VAL A 161 -28.73 -21.37 22.33
N THR A 162 -28.53 -20.39 23.23
CA THR A 162 -29.08 -20.31 24.60
C THR A 162 -30.33 -19.46 24.66
#